data_AF-A0A932B4S0-F1
#
_entry.id   AF-A0A932B4S0-F1
#
_cell.length_a   1.000
_cell.length_b   1.000
_cell.length_c   1.000
_cell.angle_alpha   90.00
_cell.angle_beta   90.00
_cell.angle_gamma   90.00
#
_symmetry.space_group_name_H-M   'P 1'
#
loop_
_entity.id
_entity.type
_entity.pdbx_description
1 polymer ?
#
loop_
_entity_poly.entity_id
_entity_poly.type
_entity_poly.pdbx_seq_one_letter_code
_entity_poly.pdbx_strand_id
1 'polypeptide(L)' 'MATDNTSPSEPLEPQLKLKRVAIDTYRENVAYLHRDCAIYRAEGFQALSKVEIRANGRRILASLNV' A
#
# COMPACT_ATOMS: atom_id res chain seq x y z
N MET A 1 5.97 38.58 -6.96
CA MET A 1 5.71 37.67 -8.09
C MET A 1 6.09 36.28 -7.61
N ALA A 2 5.09 35.48 -7.23
CA ALA A 2 5.29 34.17 -6.61
C ALA A 2 5.67 33.14 -7.68
N THR A 3 6.75 32.40 -7.44
CA THR A 3 7.18 31.28 -8.25
C THR A 3 6.23 30.09 -8.03
N ASP A 4 5.62 29.63 -9.11
CA ASP A 4 4.77 28.44 -9.17
C ASP A 4 5.64 27.18 -8.99
N ASN A 5 5.62 26.61 -7.78
CA ASN A 5 6.26 25.33 -7.48
C ASN A 5 5.36 24.19 -7.96
N THR A 6 5.33 23.96 -9.27
CA THR A 6 4.81 22.71 -9.84
C THR A 6 5.88 21.63 -9.67
N SER A 7 5.81 20.85 -8.59
CA SER A 7 6.61 19.64 -8.41
C SER A 7 6.23 18.60 -9.47
N PRO A 8 7.20 17.92 -10.12
CA PRO A 8 6.94 17.01 -11.22
C PRO A 8 6.17 15.79 -10.72
N SER A 9 5.04 15.50 -11.34
CA SER A 9 4.31 14.26 -11.21
C SER A 9 5.25 13.08 -11.50
N GLU A 10 5.67 12.40 -10.44
CA GLU A 10 6.42 11.14 -10.45
C GLU A 10 5.70 10.10 -11.33
N PRO A 11 6.43 9.15 -11.96
CA PRO A 11 5.81 8.11 -12.79
C PRO A 11 4.65 7.45 -12.04
N LEU A 12 3.61 7.04 -12.78
CA LEU A 12 2.46 6.30 -12.25
C LEU A 12 2.95 4.95 -11.70
N GLU A 13 3.57 4.96 -10.52
CA GLU A 13 3.82 3.76 -9.76
C GLU A 13 2.45 3.10 -9.56
N PRO A 14 2.33 1.81 -9.86
CA PRO A 14 1.03 1.16 -9.84
C PRO A 14 0.47 1.22 -8.41
N GLN A 15 -0.55 2.06 -8.20
CA GLN A 15 -1.20 2.22 -6.91
C GLN A 15 -2.37 1.25 -6.78
N LEU A 16 -2.42 0.54 -5.66
CA LEU A 16 -3.53 -0.35 -5.32
C LEU A 16 -4.68 0.42 -4.67
N LYS A 17 -5.91 0.04 -5.02
CA LYS A 17 -7.11 0.58 -4.37
C LYS A 17 -7.33 -0.11 -3.03
N LEU A 18 -7.46 0.67 -1.96
CA LEU A 18 -7.77 0.15 -0.63
C LEU A 18 -9.25 -0.20 -0.50
N LYS A 19 -9.55 -1.40 0.00
CA LYS A 19 -10.90 -1.87 0.33
C LYS A 19 -10.93 -2.37 1.77
N ARG A 20 -11.89 -1.88 2.56
CA ARG A 20 -12.19 -2.44 3.89
C ARG A 20 -12.98 -3.74 3.70
N VAL A 21 -12.49 -4.83 4.28
CA VAL A 21 -13.05 -6.19 4.12
C VAL A 21 -13.69 -6.77 5.39
N ALA A 22 -13.67 -6.02 6.50
CA ALA A 22 -14.29 -6.42 7.77
C ALA A 22 -13.83 -7.79 8.32
N ILE A 23 -12.53 -8.08 8.18
CA ILE A 23 -11.89 -9.25 8.79
C ILE A 23 -11.35 -8.83 10.17
N ASP A 24 -11.65 -9.62 11.19
CA ASP A 24 -11.04 -9.47 12.51
C ASP A 24 -9.64 -10.10 12.50
N THR A 25 -8.61 -9.26 12.59
CA THR A 25 -7.20 -9.67 12.67
C THR A 25 -6.65 -9.49 14.08
N TYR A 26 -7.54 -9.46 15.08
CA TYR A 26 -7.24 -9.25 16.49
C TYR A 26 -6.46 -7.94 16.73
N ARG A 27 -5.20 -8.02 17.18
CA ARG A 27 -4.36 -6.87 17.55
C ARG A 27 -3.36 -6.47 16.48
N GLU A 28 -3.40 -7.11 15.31
CA GLU A 28 -2.46 -6.89 14.22
C GLU A 28 -3.11 -6.19 13.04
N ASN A 29 -2.38 -5.25 12.42
CA ASN A 29 -2.78 -4.67 11.15
C ASN A 29 -2.39 -5.63 10.03
N VAL A 30 -3.37 -6.11 9.24
CA VAL A 30 -3.12 -7.04 8.14
C VAL A 30 -3.66 -6.47 6.84
N ALA A 31 -2.82 -6.45 5.82
CA ALA A 31 -3.21 -6.20 4.44
C ALA A 31 -3.34 -7.52 3.69
N TYR A 32 -4.44 -7.69 2.97
CA TYR A 32 -4.64 -8.81 2.07
C TYR A 32 -4.42 -8.38 0.63
N LEU A 33 -3.71 -9.20 -0.12
CA LEU A 33 -3.51 -8.99 -1.54
C LEU A 33 -3.80 -10.27 -2.31
N HIS A 34 -4.33 -10.17 -3.52
CA HIS A 34 -4.50 -11.36 -4.33
C HIS A 34 -3.14 -11.90 -4.78
N ARG A 35 -2.93 -13.22 -4.69
CA ARG A 35 -1.70 -13.90 -5.16
C ARG A 35 -1.25 -13.56 -6.57
N ASP A 36 -2.20 -13.25 -7.46
CA ASP A 36 -1.92 -12.89 -8.85
C ASP A 36 -1.70 -11.39 -9.08
N CYS A 37 -1.62 -10.59 -8.02
CA CYS A 37 -1.29 -9.17 -8.12
C CYS A 37 0.12 -8.97 -8.68
N ALA A 38 0.21 -8.32 -9.85
CA ALA A 38 1.46 -8.09 -10.55
C ALA A 38 2.49 -7.29 -9.71
N ILE A 39 2.02 -6.41 -8.84
CA ILE A 39 2.87 -5.57 -7.99
C ILE A 39 3.59 -6.41 -6.93
N TYR A 40 2.88 -7.31 -6.24
CA TYR A 40 3.52 -8.21 -5.26
C TYR A 40 4.53 -9.14 -5.91
N ARG A 41 4.23 -9.64 -7.11
CA ARG A 41 5.17 -10.48 -7.86
C ARG A 41 6.43 -9.71 -8.26
N ALA A 42 6.31 -8.43 -8.62
CA ALA A 42 7.44 -7.59 -9.00
C ALA A 42 8.34 -7.25 -7.82
N GLU A 43 7.76 -7.03 -6.64
CA GLU A 43 8.49 -6.66 -5.42
C GLU A 43 9.16 -7.85 -4.71
N GLY A 44 8.75 -9.10 -5.00
CA GLY A 44 9.42 -10.29 -4.48
C GLY A 44 9.29 -10.49 -2.95
N PHE A 45 8.24 -9.94 -2.34
CA PHE A 45 8.00 -10.02 -0.90
C PHE A 45 8.01 -11.46 -0.38
N GLN A 46 8.90 -11.74 0.57
CA GLN A 46 8.92 -12.99 1.32
C GLN A 46 7.89 -12.94 2.47
N ALA A 47 7.55 -14.10 3.03
CA ALA A 47 6.56 -14.22 4.10
C ALA A 47 6.81 -13.19 5.22
N LEU A 48 5.72 -12.62 5.77
CA LEU A 48 5.72 -11.62 6.86
C LEU A 48 6.28 -10.22 6.50
N SER A 49 6.32 -9.86 5.22
CA SER A 49 6.69 -8.50 4.80
C SER A 49 5.73 -7.45 5.38
N LYS A 50 6.27 -6.36 5.93
CA LYS A 50 5.48 -5.18 6.36
C LYS A 50 5.37 -4.19 5.21
N VAL A 51 4.17 -3.68 4.99
CA VAL A 51 3.86 -2.65 3.98
C VAL A 51 3.32 -1.39 4.64
N GLU A 52 3.68 -0.22 4.10
CA GLU A 52 3.06 1.05 4.49
C GLU A 52 1.78 1.26 3.68
N ILE A 53 0.68 1.54 4.38
CA ILE A 53 -0.60 1.91 3.78
C ILE A 53 -0.86 3.38 4.06
N ARG A 54 -1.04 4.17 3.00
CA ARG A 54 -1.34 5.60 3.08
C ARG A 54 -2.77 5.86 2.59
N ALA A 55 -3.59 6.49 3.42
CA ALA A 55 -4.95 6.90 3.05
C ALA A 55 -5.42 8.08 3.90
N ASN A 56 -6.10 9.05 3.28
CA ASN A 56 -6.70 10.20 3.99
C ASN A 56 -5.72 10.94 4.93
N GLY A 57 -4.47 11.13 4.48
CA GLY A 57 -3.41 11.75 5.28
C GLY A 57 -2.86 10.89 6.43
N ARG A 58 -3.38 9.68 6.63
CA ARG A 58 -2.90 8.72 7.64
C ARG A 58 -1.97 7.69 7.02
N ARG A 59 -1.07 7.16 7.85
CA ARG A 59 -0.15 6.07 7.48
C ARG A 59 -0.18 5.00 8.54
N ILE A 60 -0.22 3.73 8.13
CA ILE A 60 -0.15 2.58 9.02
C ILE A 60 0.82 1.55 8.44
N LEU A 61 1.47 0.78 9.31
CA LEU A 61 2.22 -0.41 8.90
C LEU A 61 1.33 -1.64 9.10
N ALA A 62 1.29 -2.51 8.08
CA ALA A 62 0.53 -3.76 8.12
C ALA A 62 1.38 -4.93 7.64
N SER A 63 1.17 -6.10 8.23
CA SER A 63 1.72 -7.36 7.73
C SER A 63 0.96 -7.76 6.47
N LEU A 64 1.68 -8.13 5.41
CA LEU A 64 1.09 -8.57 4.16
C LEU A 64 0.73 -10.06 4.21
N ASN A 65 -0.51 -10.38 3.86
CA ASN A 65 -1.02 -11.73 3.67
C ASN A 65 -1.59 -11.85 2.24
N VAL A 66 -1.36 -12.97 1.57
CA VAL A 66 -1.55 -13.13 0.12
C VAL A 66 -2.47 -14.29 -0.21
#